data_AF-A0A6B2CN88-F1
#
_entry.id   AF-A0A6B2CN88-F1
#
_cell.length_a   1.000
_cell.length_b   1.000
_cell.length_c   1.000
_cell.angle_alpha   90.00
_cell.angle_beta   90.00
_cell.angle_gamma   90.00
#
_symmetry.space_group_name_H-M   'P 1'
#
loop_
_entity.id
_entity.type
_entity.pdbx_description
1 polymer ?
#
loop_
_entity_poly.entity_id
_entity_poly.type
_entity_poly.pdbx_seq_one_letter_code
_entity_poly.pdbx_strand_id
1 'polypeptide(L)'
;PRVGIITNSGGHGVIAADTATAEGLEVPETPAAIASSLRQIFPDRVSLRNPIDLTGDARPEQYKLVAQALVKGGLVDSLLLISLVQPPTMDVDETLRTIELIRDDSEGVPLVVVTIGAEAGAKLARALEELGIPTFELPDRAARALASLLHFRRAKDIIKPRGPAPTVSKEAFARAKEIIQRALSQGRSKLLEDEALELLRAYGVKVADFCVARSEEEASACAERVGPRLAMKVISPDISHKSDVGGVLVGVTPETAVSSYRAIINNVKSRAPGARVEGVLVQRLELGHEVMVGGLNDIAFGPVVTFGAGGLLVELLGDVAMRLSPLDQEEALEMIKATKVYRLLKGFRGETPANIDAIADIVVKVSLLLNDHNEIKELDINPILANQETATAVDARVIVARGGGQPVVQ
;
A
#
# COMPACT_ATOMS: atom_id res chain seq x y z
N PRO A 1 10.71 -10.45 -19.97
CA PRO A 1 12.13 -10.87 -20.02
C PRO A 1 12.21 -12.37 -20.22
N ARG A 2 13.12 -12.79 -21.09
CA ARG A 2 13.31 -14.17 -21.52
C ARG A 2 14.31 -14.87 -20.61
N VAL A 3 13.95 -16.00 -20.02
CA VAL A 3 14.83 -16.76 -19.13
C VAL A 3 15.31 -18.04 -19.83
N GLY A 4 16.63 -18.26 -19.80
CA GLY A 4 17.24 -19.54 -20.18
C GLY A 4 17.40 -20.42 -18.97
N ILE A 5 16.76 -21.59 -18.96
CA ILE A 5 16.87 -22.55 -17.86
C ILE A 5 17.75 -23.70 -18.32
N ILE A 6 18.81 -23.99 -17.56
CA ILE A 6 19.73 -25.11 -17.81
C ILE A 6 19.72 -26.00 -16.57
N THR A 7 19.45 -27.29 -16.73
CA THR A 7 19.27 -28.23 -15.61
C THR A 7 19.91 -29.58 -15.92
N ASN A 8 20.29 -30.33 -14.89
CA ASN A 8 20.59 -31.77 -14.98
C ASN A 8 19.47 -32.62 -14.35
N SER A 9 18.30 -32.01 -14.11
CA SER A 9 17.11 -32.64 -13.57
C SER A 9 15.85 -32.08 -14.24
N GLY A 10 15.22 -32.87 -15.09
CA GLY A 10 13.99 -32.48 -15.79
C GLY A 10 12.86 -32.03 -14.86
N GLY A 11 12.65 -32.71 -13.73
CA GLY A 11 11.61 -32.32 -12.76
C GLY A 11 11.81 -30.91 -12.18
N HIS A 12 13.05 -30.58 -11.79
CA HIS A 12 13.37 -29.24 -11.30
C HIS A 12 13.31 -28.19 -12.42
N GLY A 13 13.67 -28.56 -13.65
CA GLY A 13 13.53 -27.71 -14.83
C GLY A 13 12.07 -27.32 -15.09
N VAL A 14 11.15 -28.29 -15.03
CA VAL A 14 9.70 -28.05 -15.20
C VAL A 14 9.18 -27.12 -14.11
N ILE A 15 9.51 -27.35 -12.84
CA ILE A 15 9.10 -26.47 -11.72
C ILE A 15 9.57 -25.03 -11.95
N ALA A 16 10.82 -24.85 -12.40
CA ALA A 16 11.36 -23.52 -12.71
C ALA A 16 10.61 -22.85 -13.86
N ALA A 17 10.33 -23.58 -14.95
CA ALA A 17 9.65 -23.04 -16.13
C ALA A 17 8.19 -22.65 -15.84
N ASP A 18 7.45 -23.53 -15.16
CA ASP A 18 6.06 -23.27 -14.79
C ASP A 18 5.98 -22.06 -13.86
N THR A 19 6.87 -21.97 -12.86
CA THR A 19 6.92 -20.83 -11.95
C THR A 19 7.32 -19.54 -12.68
N ALA A 20 8.36 -19.58 -13.52
CA ALA A 20 8.80 -18.43 -14.29
C ALA A 20 7.66 -17.88 -15.18
N THR A 21 6.94 -18.77 -15.85
CA THR A 21 5.80 -18.41 -16.71
C THR A 21 4.65 -17.81 -15.90
N ALA A 22 4.32 -18.39 -14.73
CA ALA A 22 3.27 -17.90 -13.85
C ALA A 22 3.56 -16.49 -13.31
N GLU A 23 4.83 -16.16 -13.05
CA GLU A 23 5.27 -14.84 -12.58
C GLU A 23 5.50 -13.83 -13.75
N GLY A 24 5.24 -14.26 -14.99
CA GLY A 24 5.27 -13.39 -16.18
C GLY A 24 6.63 -13.25 -16.86
N LEU A 25 7.58 -14.15 -16.59
CA LEU A 25 8.77 -14.33 -17.42
C LEU A 25 8.45 -15.18 -18.66
N GLU A 26 9.21 -15.01 -19.72
CA GLU A 26 9.09 -15.82 -20.93
C GLU A 26 10.14 -16.93 -20.91
N VAL A 27 9.73 -18.17 -21.16
CA VAL A 27 10.65 -19.31 -21.34
C VAL A 27 10.67 -19.63 -22.85
N PRO A 28 11.50 -18.94 -23.65
CA PRO A 28 11.43 -19.05 -25.10
C PRO A 28 11.92 -20.43 -25.57
N GLU A 29 11.28 -20.96 -26.60
CA GLU A 29 11.77 -22.15 -27.31
C GLU A 29 13.16 -21.91 -27.88
N THR A 30 14.01 -22.94 -27.83
CA THR A 30 15.37 -22.87 -28.37
C THR A 30 15.32 -22.87 -29.91
N PRO A 31 15.85 -21.84 -30.60
CA PRO A 31 15.87 -21.79 -32.05
C PRO A 31 16.59 -22.99 -32.67
N ALA A 32 16.09 -23.44 -33.83
CA ALA A 32 16.65 -24.59 -34.55
C ALA A 32 18.16 -24.47 -34.80
N ALA A 33 18.66 -23.26 -35.11
CA ALA A 33 20.09 -23.04 -35.33
C ALA A 33 20.94 -23.35 -34.07
N ILE A 34 20.50 -22.88 -32.89
CA ILE A 34 21.18 -23.14 -31.62
C ILE A 34 21.05 -24.62 -31.26
N ALA A 35 19.85 -25.19 -31.36
CA ALA A 35 19.58 -26.59 -31.05
C ALA A 35 20.39 -27.54 -31.94
N SER A 36 20.51 -27.27 -33.24
CA SER A 36 21.30 -28.08 -34.17
C SER A 36 22.80 -28.00 -33.89
N SER A 37 23.33 -26.81 -33.54
CA SER A 37 24.73 -26.66 -33.16
C SER A 37 25.06 -27.43 -31.88
N LEU A 38 24.19 -27.35 -30.86
CA LEU A 38 24.36 -28.09 -29.61
C LEU A 38 24.19 -29.60 -29.83
N ARG A 39 23.28 -30.04 -30.72
CA ARG A 39 23.05 -31.47 -31.00
C ARG A 39 24.27 -32.19 -31.57
N GLN A 40 25.23 -31.48 -32.19
CA GLN A 40 26.48 -32.08 -32.63
C GLN A 40 27.40 -32.50 -31.47
N ILE A 41 27.18 -31.94 -30.28
CA ILE A 41 28.01 -32.13 -29.08
C ILE A 41 27.29 -33.00 -28.05
N PHE A 42 25.95 -32.91 -28.02
CA PHE A 42 25.12 -33.58 -27.02
C PHE A 42 24.41 -34.83 -27.57
N PRO A 43 24.31 -35.92 -26.80
CA PRO A 43 23.60 -37.13 -27.21
C PRO A 43 22.08 -36.88 -27.33
N ASP A 44 21.37 -37.74 -28.07
CA ASP A 44 19.93 -37.57 -28.36
C ASP A 44 19.04 -37.49 -27.12
N ARG A 45 19.45 -38.12 -26.01
CA ARG A 45 18.72 -38.09 -24.74
C ARG A 45 18.67 -36.71 -24.06
N VAL A 46 19.55 -35.78 -24.41
CA VAL A 46 19.55 -34.42 -23.86
C VAL A 46 18.44 -33.60 -24.52
N SER A 47 17.57 -33.00 -23.71
CA SER A 47 16.57 -32.05 -24.21
C SER A 47 17.24 -30.71 -24.45
N LEU A 48 17.25 -30.26 -25.70
CA LEU A 48 17.79 -28.94 -26.08
C LEU A 48 16.70 -27.88 -26.26
N ARG A 49 15.47 -28.18 -25.83
CA ARG A 49 14.40 -27.17 -25.67
C ARG A 49 14.61 -26.45 -24.34
N ASN A 50 14.01 -25.28 -24.14
CA ASN A 50 14.09 -24.57 -22.87
C ASN A 50 12.91 -25.00 -21.98
N PRO A 51 13.11 -25.55 -20.76
CA PRO A 51 14.38 -25.83 -20.07
C PRO A 51 15.27 -26.88 -20.72
N ILE A 52 16.56 -26.55 -20.84
CA ILE A 52 17.58 -27.46 -21.40
C ILE A 52 17.99 -28.46 -20.32
N ASP A 53 17.58 -29.72 -20.49
CA ASP A 53 17.86 -30.83 -19.57
C ASP A 53 19.06 -31.66 -20.07
N LEU A 54 20.20 -31.41 -19.43
CA LEU A 54 21.48 -32.08 -19.62
C LEU A 54 21.52 -33.50 -19.05
N THR A 55 20.46 -33.93 -18.35
CA THR A 55 20.31 -35.22 -17.69
C THR A 55 21.30 -35.44 -16.53
N GLY A 56 21.06 -36.48 -15.71
CA GLY A 56 21.75 -36.63 -14.42
C GLY A 56 23.27 -36.85 -14.48
N ASP A 57 23.83 -37.23 -15.63
CA ASP A 57 25.28 -37.38 -15.83
C ASP A 57 25.93 -36.16 -16.50
N ALA A 58 25.25 -35.00 -16.43
CA ALA A 58 25.80 -33.72 -16.86
C ALA A 58 27.14 -33.44 -16.16
N ARG A 59 28.03 -32.76 -16.89
CA ARG A 59 29.31 -32.24 -16.40
C ARG A 59 29.32 -30.71 -16.40
N PRO A 60 30.13 -30.06 -15.56
CA PRO A 60 30.20 -28.60 -15.50
C PRO A 60 30.39 -27.94 -16.88
N GLU A 61 31.31 -28.44 -17.72
CA GLU A 61 31.61 -27.84 -19.03
C GLU A 61 30.38 -27.76 -19.94
N GLN A 62 29.45 -28.70 -19.79
CA GLN A 62 28.23 -28.73 -20.60
C GLN A 62 27.29 -27.57 -20.27
N TYR A 63 27.21 -27.16 -18.99
CA TYR A 63 26.46 -25.96 -18.60
C TYR A 63 27.05 -24.72 -19.27
N LYS A 64 28.38 -24.62 -19.33
CA LYS A 64 29.07 -23.49 -19.97
C LYS A 64 28.77 -23.42 -21.46
N LEU A 65 28.87 -24.54 -22.18
CA LEU A 65 28.58 -24.59 -23.62
C LEU A 65 27.15 -24.13 -23.93
N VAL A 66 26.18 -24.59 -23.16
CA VAL A 66 24.77 -24.21 -23.34
C VAL A 66 24.57 -22.74 -22.98
N ALA A 67 25.06 -22.28 -21.82
CA ALA A 67 24.90 -20.90 -21.39
C ALA A 67 25.48 -19.92 -22.43
N GLN A 68 26.69 -20.20 -22.93
CA GLN A 68 27.31 -19.42 -23.98
C GLN A 68 26.47 -19.38 -25.27
N ALA A 69 25.89 -20.51 -25.69
CA ALA A 69 25.05 -20.57 -26.88
C ALA A 69 23.76 -19.74 -26.72
N LEU A 70 23.11 -19.80 -25.55
CA LEU A 70 21.90 -19.03 -25.26
C LEU A 70 22.17 -17.52 -25.21
N VAL A 71 23.25 -17.11 -24.54
CA VAL A 71 23.62 -15.70 -24.35
C VAL A 71 24.12 -15.09 -25.66
N LYS A 72 25.10 -15.72 -26.34
CA LYS A 72 25.62 -15.21 -27.62
C LYS A 72 24.57 -15.22 -28.73
N GLY A 73 23.59 -16.12 -28.65
CA GLY A 73 22.43 -16.13 -29.55
C GLY A 73 21.43 -15.01 -29.29
N GLY A 74 21.60 -14.19 -28.23
CA GLY A 74 20.68 -13.13 -27.85
C GLY A 74 19.28 -13.64 -27.49
N LEU A 75 19.15 -14.93 -27.15
CA LEU A 75 17.86 -15.58 -26.92
C LEU A 75 17.27 -15.24 -25.55
N VAL A 76 18.13 -14.94 -24.57
CA VAL A 76 17.76 -14.83 -23.16
C VAL A 76 18.23 -13.50 -22.59
N ASP A 77 17.44 -12.97 -21.66
CA ASP A 77 17.74 -11.76 -20.90
C ASP A 77 18.24 -12.10 -19.48
N SER A 78 18.09 -13.36 -19.03
CA SER A 78 18.60 -13.89 -17.76
C SER A 78 18.84 -15.40 -17.83
N LEU A 79 19.70 -15.93 -16.96
CA LEU A 79 19.98 -17.37 -16.83
C LEU A 79 19.58 -17.91 -15.45
N LEU A 80 18.97 -19.10 -15.44
CA LEU A 80 18.71 -19.90 -14.25
C LEU A 80 19.39 -21.25 -14.42
N LEU A 81 20.46 -21.48 -13.65
CA LEU A 81 21.16 -22.76 -13.66
C LEU A 81 20.67 -23.62 -12.51
N ILE A 82 20.23 -24.84 -12.79
CA ILE A 82 19.89 -25.84 -11.78
C ILE A 82 20.98 -26.89 -11.76
N SER A 83 21.74 -26.92 -10.68
CA SER A 83 22.90 -27.78 -10.49
C SER A 83 22.64 -28.76 -9.35
N LEU A 84 22.24 -29.98 -9.69
CA LEU A 84 22.27 -31.10 -8.76
C LEU A 84 23.72 -31.59 -8.68
N VAL A 85 24.39 -31.25 -7.57
CA VAL A 85 25.79 -31.61 -7.30
C VAL A 85 25.84 -33.06 -6.82
N GLN A 86 26.23 -33.96 -7.72
CA GLN A 86 26.38 -35.39 -7.47
C GLN A 86 27.78 -35.85 -7.92
N PRO A 87 28.74 -36.06 -6.99
CA PRO A 87 30.01 -36.67 -7.34
C PRO A 87 29.83 -38.11 -7.87
N PRO A 88 30.65 -38.56 -8.86
CA PRO A 88 31.82 -37.87 -9.39
C PRO A 88 31.56 -36.98 -10.62
N THR A 89 30.32 -36.87 -11.12
CA THR A 89 30.04 -36.14 -12.37
C THR A 89 30.01 -34.63 -12.20
N MET A 90 29.59 -34.14 -11.03
CA MET A 90 29.58 -32.73 -10.67
C MET A 90 30.45 -32.52 -9.43
N ASP A 91 31.74 -32.23 -9.64
CA ASP A 91 32.67 -31.82 -8.57
C ASP A 91 32.41 -30.37 -8.16
N VAL A 92 32.56 -30.06 -6.86
CA VAL A 92 32.24 -28.73 -6.32
C VAL A 92 33.16 -27.65 -6.89
N ASP A 93 34.48 -27.90 -6.95
CA ASP A 93 35.47 -26.91 -7.38
C ASP A 93 35.39 -26.69 -8.89
N GLU A 94 35.19 -27.75 -9.67
CA GLU A 94 35.01 -27.67 -11.12
C GLU A 94 33.69 -26.96 -11.49
N THR A 95 32.61 -27.26 -10.75
CA THR A 95 31.31 -26.60 -10.93
C THR A 95 31.41 -25.11 -10.60
N LEU A 96 32.07 -24.75 -9.49
CA LEU A 96 32.28 -23.36 -9.10
C LEU A 96 33.02 -22.57 -10.18
N ARG A 97 34.18 -23.07 -10.63
CA ARG A 97 34.97 -22.43 -11.70
C ARG A 97 34.19 -22.28 -13.00
N THR A 98 33.37 -23.28 -13.33
CA THR A 98 32.53 -23.23 -14.53
C THR A 98 31.47 -22.14 -14.42
N ILE A 99 30.79 -22.03 -13.28
CA ILE A 99 29.75 -21.01 -13.06
C ILE A 99 30.37 -19.61 -13.03
N GLU A 100 31.58 -19.45 -12.47
CA GLU A 100 32.36 -18.22 -12.57
C GLU A 100 32.59 -17.82 -14.03
N LEU A 101 33.07 -18.75 -14.85
CA LEU A 101 33.28 -18.49 -16.27
C LEU A 101 31.97 -18.16 -17.01
N ILE A 102 30.86 -18.80 -16.66
CA ILE A 102 29.54 -18.47 -17.25
C ILE A 102 29.16 -17.03 -16.92
N ARG A 103 29.31 -16.63 -15.66
CA ARG A 103 29.01 -15.27 -15.17
C ARG A 103 29.86 -14.23 -15.91
N ASP A 104 31.16 -14.47 -16.03
CA ASP A 104 32.09 -13.57 -16.72
C ASP A 104 31.80 -13.48 -18.22
N ASP A 105 31.46 -14.59 -18.87
CA ASP A 105 31.11 -14.65 -20.29
C ASP A 105 29.69 -14.08 -20.58
N SER A 106 28.89 -13.80 -19.55
CA SER A 106 27.48 -13.37 -19.65
C SER A 106 27.25 -11.97 -19.07
N GLU A 107 28.22 -11.06 -19.24
CA GLU A 107 28.12 -9.69 -18.74
C GLU A 107 26.79 -9.02 -19.13
N GLY A 108 26.10 -8.43 -18.15
CA GLY A 108 24.80 -7.78 -18.33
C GLY A 108 23.59 -8.73 -18.35
N VAL A 109 23.79 -10.05 -18.30
CA VAL A 109 22.73 -11.06 -18.18
C VAL A 109 22.69 -11.57 -16.74
N PRO A 110 21.64 -11.24 -15.95
CA PRO A 110 21.52 -11.73 -14.58
C PRO A 110 21.53 -13.26 -14.52
N LEU A 111 22.33 -13.78 -13.59
CA LEU A 111 22.54 -15.21 -13.36
C LEU A 111 22.10 -15.57 -11.94
N VAL A 112 21.24 -16.58 -11.81
CA VAL A 112 20.93 -17.21 -10.52
C VAL A 112 21.18 -18.72 -10.60
N VAL A 113 21.55 -19.31 -9.47
CA VAL A 113 21.90 -20.73 -9.40
C VAL A 113 21.06 -21.43 -8.35
N VAL A 114 20.48 -22.56 -8.72
CA VAL A 114 19.85 -23.50 -7.79
C VAL A 114 20.85 -24.60 -7.50
N THR A 115 21.27 -24.73 -6.25
CA THR A 115 22.23 -25.75 -5.81
C THR A 115 21.50 -26.81 -4.99
N ILE A 116 21.56 -28.06 -5.43
CA ILE A 116 20.93 -29.21 -4.76
C ILE A 116 21.99 -30.28 -4.60
N GLY A 117 22.08 -30.95 -3.44
CA GLY A 117 23.09 -32.00 -3.23
C GLY A 117 23.66 -32.08 -1.82
N ALA A 118 22.81 -31.86 -0.80
CA ALA A 118 23.19 -31.87 0.62
C ALA A 118 24.46 -31.04 0.89
N GLU A 119 25.47 -31.63 1.51
CA GLU A 119 26.70 -30.93 1.91
C GLU A 119 27.48 -30.36 0.72
N ALA A 120 27.54 -31.09 -0.41
CA ALA A 120 28.24 -30.63 -1.61
C ALA A 120 27.52 -29.44 -2.25
N GLY A 121 26.19 -29.51 -2.34
CA GLY A 121 25.36 -28.38 -2.78
C GLY A 121 25.53 -27.14 -1.89
N ALA A 122 25.52 -27.31 -0.57
CA ALA A 122 25.70 -26.22 0.39
C ALA A 122 27.11 -25.60 0.37
N LYS A 123 28.15 -26.40 0.07
CA LYS A 123 29.51 -25.88 -0.14
C LYS A 123 29.57 -25.01 -1.40
N LEU A 124 29.01 -25.49 -2.51
CA LEU A 124 28.92 -24.72 -3.75
C LEU A 124 28.13 -23.43 -3.57
N ALA A 125 26.98 -23.49 -2.88
CA ALA A 125 26.13 -22.34 -2.58
C ALA A 125 26.92 -21.21 -1.90
N ARG A 126 27.60 -21.52 -0.79
CA ARG A 126 28.40 -20.55 -0.03
C ARG A 126 29.51 -19.93 -0.88
N ALA A 127 30.24 -20.74 -1.64
CA ALA A 127 31.32 -20.24 -2.48
C ALA A 127 30.80 -19.31 -3.60
N LEU A 128 29.65 -19.62 -4.20
CA LEU A 128 29.01 -18.76 -5.19
C LEU A 128 28.52 -17.43 -4.58
N GLU A 129 27.95 -17.49 -3.38
CA GLU A 129 27.46 -16.30 -2.65
C GLU A 129 28.59 -15.36 -2.24
N GLU A 130 29.75 -15.89 -1.82
CA GLU A 130 30.95 -15.09 -1.54
C GLU A 130 31.44 -14.32 -2.77
N LEU A 131 31.12 -14.82 -3.97
CA LEU A 131 31.42 -14.15 -5.24
C LEU A 131 30.26 -13.26 -5.72
N GLY A 132 29.18 -13.11 -4.95
CA GLY A 132 28.02 -12.32 -5.32
C GLY A 132 27.07 -12.96 -6.35
N ILE A 133 27.15 -14.27 -6.58
CA ILE A 133 26.13 -15.00 -7.35
C ILE A 133 25.00 -15.42 -6.40
N PRO A 134 23.75 -15.00 -6.64
CA PRO A 134 22.61 -15.43 -5.84
C PRO A 134 22.36 -16.93 -5.99
N THR A 135 22.26 -17.65 -4.86
CA THR A 135 21.93 -19.07 -4.85
C THR A 135 20.62 -19.38 -4.14
N PHE A 136 19.97 -20.48 -4.54
CA PHE A 136 18.70 -20.93 -4.00
C PHE A 136 18.67 -22.44 -3.85
N GLU A 137 17.92 -22.94 -2.87
CA GLU A 137 17.74 -24.38 -2.66
C GLU A 137 16.60 -24.96 -3.50
N LEU A 138 15.67 -24.11 -3.96
CA LEU A 138 14.45 -24.52 -4.66
C LEU A 138 14.28 -23.75 -5.99
N PRO A 139 13.90 -24.43 -7.10
CA PRO A 139 13.76 -23.79 -8.40
C PRO A 139 12.67 -22.72 -8.48
N ASP A 140 11.56 -22.89 -7.77
CA ASP A 140 10.46 -21.91 -7.73
C ASP A 140 10.89 -20.61 -7.06
N ARG A 141 11.70 -20.68 -6.00
CA ARG A 141 12.27 -19.49 -5.34
C ARG A 141 13.22 -18.72 -6.26
N ALA A 142 14.09 -19.43 -6.99
CA ALA A 142 14.99 -18.80 -7.96
C ALA A 142 14.22 -18.11 -9.10
N ALA A 143 13.18 -18.77 -9.63
CA ALA A 143 12.32 -18.18 -10.67
C ALA A 143 11.63 -16.90 -10.18
N ARG A 144 11.08 -16.90 -8.96
CA ARG A 144 10.47 -15.70 -8.33
C ARG A 144 11.47 -14.57 -8.08
N ALA A 145 12.70 -14.90 -7.70
CA ALA A 145 13.76 -13.91 -7.53
C ALA A 145 14.09 -13.21 -8.85
N LEU A 146 14.21 -13.96 -9.96
CA LEU A 146 14.36 -13.37 -11.28
C LEU A 146 13.13 -12.53 -11.68
N ALA A 147 11.92 -13.01 -11.41
CA ALA A 147 10.69 -12.26 -11.68
C ALA A 147 10.61 -10.95 -10.89
N SER A 148 11.19 -10.89 -9.69
CA SER A 148 11.26 -9.65 -8.89
C SER A 148 12.00 -8.52 -9.62
N LEU A 149 12.98 -8.82 -10.48
CA LEU A 149 13.63 -7.82 -11.33
C LEU A 149 12.67 -7.25 -12.39
N LEU A 150 11.78 -8.08 -12.95
CA LEU A 150 10.71 -7.63 -13.84
C LEU A 150 9.73 -6.72 -13.10
N HIS A 151 9.29 -7.14 -11.91
CA HIS A 151 8.40 -6.33 -11.09
C HIS A 151 9.03 -4.99 -10.72
N PHE A 152 10.30 -4.98 -10.34
CA PHE A 152 11.04 -3.76 -10.04
C PHE A 152 11.17 -2.86 -11.26
N ARG A 153 11.50 -3.41 -12.44
CA ARG A 153 11.58 -2.62 -13.68
C ARG A 153 10.23 -2.02 -14.05
N ARG A 154 9.16 -2.83 -14.02
CA ARG A 154 7.79 -2.33 -14.23
C ARG A 154 7.43 -1.25 -13.21
N ALA A 155 7.76 -1.45 -11.95
CA ALA A 155 7.56 -0.46 -10.91
C ALA A 155 8.34 0.82 -11.23
N LYS A 156 9.61 0.74 -11.66
CA LYS A 156 10.41 1.91 -12.05
C LYS A 156 9.85 2.63 -13.28
N ASP A 157 9.30 1.90 -14.23
CA ASP A 157 8.62 2.48 -15.41
C ASP A 157 7.27 3.14 -15.04
N ILE A 158 6.64 2.71 -13.94
CA ILE A 158 5.41 3.27 -13.38
C ILE A 158 5.70 4.42 -12.39
N ILE A 159 6.82 4.38 -11.67
CA ILE A 159 7.27 5.42 -10.74
C ILE A 159 7.69 6.61 -11.59
N LYS A 160 6.71 7.45 -11.90
CA LYS A 160 6.94 8.77 -12.46
C LYS A 160 7.71 9.59 -11.42
N PRO A 161 8.62 10.49 -11.85
CA PRO A 161 9.15 11.50 -10.95
C PRO A 161 7.98 12.23 -10.32
N ARG A 162 7.86 12.17 -8.99
CA ARG A 162 6.83 12.93 -8.27
C ARG A 162 6.94 14.39 -8.66
N GLY A 163 5.80 15.05 -8.87
CA GLY A 163 5.78 16.50 -8.95
C GLY A 163 6.38 17.12 -7.68
N PRO A 164 6.61 18.45 -7.66
CA PRO A 164 6.96 19.12 -6.42
C PRO A 164 5.92 18.76 -5.34
N ALA A 165 6.39 18.30 -4.18
CA ALA A 165 5.51 17.93 -3.08
C ALA A 165 4.58 19.11 -2.77
N PRO A 166 3.27 18.88 -2.65
CA PRO A 166 2.36 19.96 -2.33
C PRO A 166 2.75 20.57 -0.98
N THR A 167 2.71 21.89 -0.86
CA THR A 167 3.14 22.61 0.34
C THR A 167 1.96 23.29 1.00
N VAL A 168 1.92 23.24 2.33
CA VAL A 168 0.98 24.04 3.12
C VAL A 168 1.60 25.36 3.57
N SER A 169 0.75 26.34 3.88
CA SER A 169 1.23 27.61 4.43
C SER A 169 1.81 27.44 5.83
N LYS A 170 2.71 28.33 6.23
CA LYS A 170 3.30 28.29 7.59
C LYS A 170 2.23 28.49 8.67
N GLU A 171 1.19 29.26 8.35
CA GLU A 171 0.05 29.51 9.22
C GLU A 171 -0.78 28.24 9.44
N ALA A 172 -1.04 27.47 8.37
CA ALA A 172 -1.75 26.19 8.45
C ALA A 172 -1.00 25.19 9.34
N PHE A 173 0.30 25.03 9.10
CA PHE A 173 1.18 24.18 9.91
C PHE A 173 1.19 24.60 11.40
N ALA A 174 1.34 25.90 11.66
CA ALA A 174 1.37 26.42 13.03
C ALA A 174 0.04 26.19 13.76
N ARG A 175 -1.10 26.40 13.08
CA ARG A 175 -2.43 26.20 13.66
C ARG A 175 -2.69 24.75 14.00
N ALA A 176 -2.36 23.83 13.09
CA ALA A 176 -2.48 22.40 13.33
C ALA A 176 -1.62 21.94 14.52
N LYS A 177 -0.37 22.41 14.57
CA LYS A 177 0.54 22.15 15.69
C LYS A 177 -0.03 22.65 17.01
N GLU A 178 -0.62 23.84 17.05
CA GLU A 178 -1.24 24.40 18.25
C GLU A 178 -2.37 23.49 18.79
N ILE A 179 -3.26 23.02 17.91
CA ILE A 179 -4.37 22.13 18.27
C ILE A 179 -3.84 20.82 18.87
N ILE A 180 -2.87 20.19 18.20
CA ILE A 180 -2.25 18.94 18.65
C ILE A 180 -1.56 19.11 20.01
N GLN A 181 -0.74 20.17 20.15
CA GLN A 181 0.01 20.42 21.38
C GLN A 181 -0.90 20.76 22.56
N ARG A 182 -2.03 21.45 22.33
CA ARG A 182 -3.04 21.69 23.36
C ARG A 182 -3.56 20.38 23.94
N ALA A 183 -3.96 19.43 23.10
CA ALA A 183 -4.42 18.12 23.55
C ALA A 183 -3.34 17.35 24.32
N LEU A 184 -2.11 17.31 23.81
CA LEU A 184 -0.97 16.64 24.47
C LEU A 184 -0.58 17.30 25.82
N SER A 185 -0.74 18.62 25.94
CA SER A 185 -0.50 19.36 27.19
C SER A 185 -1.55 19.04 28.27
N GLN A 186 -2.78 18.71 27.85
CA GLN A 186 -3.87 18.27 28.72
C GLN A 186 -3.80 16.77 29.06
N GLY A 187 -2.75 16.08 28.61
CA GLY A 187 -2.57 14.65 28.83
C GLY A 187 -3.51 13.77 28.00
N ARG A 188 -4.13 14.31 26.94
CA ARG A 188 -5.01 13.56 26.04
C ARG A 188 -4.20 12.92 24.92
N SER A 189 -4.61 11.72 24.53
CA SER A 189 -4.10 10.99 23.36
C SER A 189 -5.06 10.99 22.17
N LYS A 190 -6.19 11.70 22.29
CA LYS A 190 -7.23 11.80 21.27
C LYS A 190 -7.77 13.24 21.24
N LEU A 191 -7.95 13.78 20.03
CA LEU A 191 -8.61 15.05 19.83
C LEU A 191 -10.13 14.91 20.03
N LEU A 192 -10.78 15.96 20.52
CA LEU A 192 -12.23 16.07 20.48
C LEU A 192 -12.69 16.24 19.01
N GLU A 193 -13.96 15.95 18.72
CA GLU A 193 -14.47 15.98 17.34
C GLU A 193 -14.36 17.39 16.72
N ASP A 194 -14.66 18.44 17.49
CA ASP A 194 -14.50 19.83 17.05
C ASP A 194 -13.03 20.18 16.78
N GLU A 195 -12.11 19.74 17.64
CA GLU A 195 -10.66 19.93 17.45
C GLU A 195 -10.15 19.19 16.21
N ALA A 196 -10.62 17.97 15.97
CA ALA A 196 -10.27 17.18 14.79
C ALA A 196 -10.78 17.84 13.50
N LEU A 197 -12.02 18.35 13.49
CA LEU A 197 -12.56 19.08 12.34
C LEU A 197 -11.85 20.44 12.14
N GLU A 198 -11.46 21.14 13.20
CA GLU A 198 -10.62 22.34 13.11
C GLU A 198 -9.23 22.03 12.54
N LEU A 199 -8.62 20.91 12.94
CA LEU A 199 -7.34 20.45 12.41
C LEU A 199 -7.42 20.21 10.90
N LEU A 200 -8.45 19.50 10.44
CA LEU A 200 -8.72 19.27 9.02
C LEU A 200 -8.91 20.60 8.27
N ARG A 201 -9.73 21.51 8.83
CA ARG A 201 -9.96 22.84 8.25
C ARG A 201 -8.69 23.66 8.13
N ALA A 202 -7.75 23.55 9.08
CA ALA A 202 -6.46 24.25 9.03
C ALA A 202 -5.62 23.81 7.81
N TYR A 203 -5.72 22.55 7.40
CA TYR A 203 -5.10 22.01 6.19
C TYR A 203 -5.95 22.20 4.92
N GLY A 204 -7.03 23.00 5.01
CA GLY A 204 -7.90 23.31 3.89
C GLY A 204 -8.86 22.18 3.49
N VAL A 205 -8.99 21.13 4.30
CA VAL A 205 -10.02 20.10 4.07
C VAL A 205 -11.38 20.74 4.31
N LYS A 206 -12.29 20.55 3.36
CA LYS A 206 -13.67 21.02 3.50
C LYS A 206 -14.39 20.15 4.53
N VAL A 207 -14.76 20.78 5.64
CA VAL A 207 -15.55 20.17 6.72
C VAL A 207 -16.97 20.74 6.70
N ALA A 208 -17.95 19.98 7.15
CA ALA A 208 -19.32 20.48 7.29
C ALA A 208 -19.34 21.68 8.24
N ASP A 209 -20.16 22.69 7.93
CA ASP A 209 -20.30 23.85 8.79
C ASP A 209 -20.79 23.41 10.17
N PHE A 210 -20.12 23.87 11.22
CA PHE A 210 -20.43 23.45 12.58
C PHE A 210 -20.21 24.56 13.60
N CYS A 211 -20.71 24.31 14.79
CA CYS A 211 -20.43 25.08 15.99
C CYS A 211 -20.61 24.23 17.24
N VAL A 212 -20.05 24.70 18.36
CA VAL A 212 -20.16 24.01 19.65
C VAL A 212 -21.09 24.80 20.54
N ALA A 213 -22.14 24.14 21.05
CA ALA A 213 -23.07 24.70 22.01
C ALA A 213 -22.86 24.09 23.40
N ARG A 214 -22.78 24.94 24.43
CA ARG A 214 -22.64 24.56 25.85
C ARG A 214 -23.88 24.88 26.68
N SER A 215 -24.88 25.49 26.05
CA SER A 215 -26.19 25.73 26.64
C SER A 215 -27.29 25.57 25.58
N GLU A 216 -28.53 25.58 26.04
CA GLU A 216 -29.71 25.56 25.17
C GLU A 216 -29.79 26.80 24.29
N GLU A 217 -29.47 27.96 24.86
CA GLU A 217 -29.41 29.25 24.16
C GLU A 217 -28.34 29.23 23.08
N GLU A 218 -27.14 28.72 23.41
CA GLU A 218 -26.08 28.53 22.43
C GLU A 218 -26.49 27.55 21.33
N ALA A 219 -27.21 26.47 21.67
CA ALA A 219 -27.68 25.48 20.69
C ALA A 219 -28.66 26.09 19.69
N SER A 220 -29.58 26.93 20.16
CA SER A 220 -30.50 27.69 19.29
C SER A 220 -29.76 28.66 18.38
N ALA A 221 -28.86 29.49 18.94
CA ALA A 221 -28.07 30.43 18.15
C ALA A 221 -27.16 29.74 17.11
N CYS A 222 -26.60 28.59 17.51
CA CYS A 222 -25.85 27.70 16.64
C CYS A 222 -26.66 27.20 15.45
N ALA A 223 -27.87 26.69 15.72
CA ALA A 223 -28.73 26.12 14.70
C ALA A 223 -29.15 27.18 13.66
N GLU A 224 -29.52 28.38 14.12
CA GLU A 224 -29.81 29.53 13.25
C GLU A 224 -28.62 29.88 12.35
N ARG A 225 -27.40 29.84 12.88
CA ARG A 225 -26.19 30.19 12.12
C ARG A 225 -25.77 29.11 11.11
N VAL A 226 -25.91 27.84 11.45
CA VAL A 226 -25.42 26.71 10.63
C VAL A 226 -26.40 26.36 9.52
N GLY A 227 -27.71 26.45 9.77
CA GLY A 227 -28.74 26.31 8.76
C GLY A 227 -29.84 25.28 9.09
N PRO A 228 -30.68 24.91 8.10
CA PRO A 228 -31.98 24.32 8.36
C PRO A 228 -31.99 22.80 8.60
N ARG A 229 -30.94 22.08 8.21
CA ARG A 229 -30.82 20.62 8.37
C ARG A 229 -29.56 20.30 9.14
N LEU A 230 -29.73 19.81 10.35
CA LEU A 230 -28.64 19.68 11.31
C LEU A 230 -28.54 18.26 11.87
N ALA A 231 -27.32 17.92 12.25
CA ALA A 231 -27.01 16.86 13.19
C ALA A 231 -26.47 17.50 14.47
N MET A 232 -26.89 16.99 15.62
CA MET A 232 -26.38 17.36 16.94
C MET A 232 -25.68 16.16 17.57
N LYS A 233 -24.42 16.32 17.96
CA LYS A 233 -23.57 15.23 18.49
C LYS A 233 -22.92 15.65 19.82
N VAL A 234 -22.96 14.81 20.85
CA VAL A 234 -22.28 15.08 22.12
C VAL A 234 -20.76 15.13 21.91
N ILE A 235 -20.11 16.13 22.51
CA ILE A 235 -18.65 16.23 22.59
C ILE A 235 -18.25 15.80 23.98
N SER A 236 -17.53 14.68 24.06
CA SER A 236 -17.05 14.12 25.32
C SER A 236 -15.76 13.33 25.12
N PRO A 237 -14.73 13.54 25.94
CA PRO A 237 -13.52 12.71 25.93
C PRO A 237 -13.80 11.27 26.40
N ASP A 238 -14.90 11.06 27.14
CA ASP A 238 -15.22 9.79 27.80
C ASP A 238 -16.20 8.93 26.99
N ILE A 239 -16.76 9.46 25.89
CA ILE A 239 -17.73 8.79 25.04
C ILE A 239 -17.15 8.61 23.64
N SER A 240 -16.79 7.37 23.29
CA SER A 240 -16.32 7.04 21.94
C SER A 240 -17.48 6.70 20.99
N HIS A 241 -18.44 5.88 21.41
CA HIS A 241 -19.62 5.51 20.61
C HIS A 241 -20.82 6.39 20.97
N LYS A 242 -20.90 7.57 20.33
CA LYS A 242 -21.89 8.62 20.61
C LYS A 242 -23.33 8.14 20.43
N SER A 243 -23.60 7.28 19.44
CA SER A 243 -24.93 6.75 19.15
C SER A 243 -25.48 5.85 20.27
N ASP A 244 -24.63 5.04 20.90
CA ASP A 244 -25.05 4.06 21.94
C ASP A 244 -25.62 4.76 23.18
N VAL A 245 -25.06 5.92 23.51
CA VAL A 245 -25.53 6.75 24.62
C VAL A 245 -26.64 7.71 24.22
N GLY A 246 -27.19 7.61 23.01
CA GLY A 246 -28.20 8.54 22.49
C GLY A 246 -27.66 9.97 22.34
N GLY A 247 -26.36 10.08 22.13
CA GLY A 247 -25.62 11.34 22.00
C GLY A 247 -25.55 11.88 20.57
N VAL A 248 -26.28 11.28 19.62
CA VAL A 248 -26.39 11.76 18.24
C VAL A 248 -27.87 11.89 17.88
N LEU A 249 -28.27 13.07 17.39
CA LEU A 249 -29.58 13.31 16.79
C LEU A 249 -29.38 13.88 15.39
N VAL A 250 -30.05 13.32 14.39
CA VAL A 250 -30.04 13.78 13.00
C VAL A 250 -31.41 14.31 12.61
N GLY A 251 -31.47 15.20 11.60
CA GLY A 251 -32.73 15.80 11.17
C GLY A 251 -33.23 16.90 12.10
N VAL A 252 -32.32 17.52 12.88
CA VAL A 252 -32.62 18.65 13.74
C VAL A 252 -32.80 19.91 12.88
N THR A 253 -33.75 20.75 13.27
CA THR A 253 -34.02 22.06 12.68
C THR A 253 -33.75 23.16 13.72
N PRO A 254 -33.61 24.44 13.33
CA PRO A 254 -33.48 25.54 14.29
C PRO A 254 -34.57 25.55 15.38
N GLU A 255 -35.81 25.22 15.02
CA GLU A 255 -36.95 25.18 15.95
C GLU A 255 -36.87 24.03 16.96
N THR A 256 -36.20 22.93 16.60
CA THR A 256 -36.07 21.73 17.43
C THR A 256 -34.70 21.62 18.11
N ALA A 257 -33.81 22.60 17.93
CA ALA A 257 -32.45 22.58 18.46
C ALA A 257 -32.40 22.53 19.99
N VAL A 258 -33.24 23.33 20.68
CA VAL A 258 -33.28 23.38 22.14
C VAL A 258 -33.76 22.06 22.75
N SER A 259 -34.84 21.48 22.21
CA SER A 259 -35.35 20.20 22.69
C SER A 259 -34.38 19.05 22.39
N SER A 260 -33.70 19.10 21.25
CA SER A 260 -32.65 18.15 20.87
C SER A 260 -31.42 18.22 21.77
N TYR A 261 -30.97 19.44 22.13
CA TYR A 261 -29.91 19.66 23.12
C TYR A 261 -30.26 19.01 24.46
N ARG A 262 -31.45 19.32 25.01
CA ARG A 262 -31.93 18.71 26.27
C ARG A 262 -31.97 17.19 26.19
N ALA A 263 -32.48 16.64 25.08
CA ALA A 263 -32.57 15.20 24.89
C ALA A 263 -31.18 14.54 24.91
N ILE A 264 -30.20 15.08 24.19
CA ILE A 264 -28.82 14.56 24.18
C ILE A 264 -28.21 14.58 25.59
N ILE A 265 -28.29 15.72 26.29
CA ILE A 265 -27.73 15.85 27.65
C ILE A 265 -28.40 14.86 28.62
N ASN A 266 -29.72 14.69 28.54
CA ASN A 266 -30.45 13.76 29.39
C ASN A 266 -30.09 12.30 29.08
N ASN A 267 -29.97 11.93 27.81
CA ASN A 267 -29.58 10.59 27.38
C ASN A 267 -28.19 10.24 27.91
N VAL A 268 -27.23 11.15 27.76
CA VAL A 268 -25.85 10.96 28.21
C VAL A 268 -25.79 10.86 29.74
N LYS A 269 -26.48 11.73 30.48
CA LYS A 269 -26.55 11.63 31.95
C LYS A 269 -27.16 10.31 32.41
N SER A 270 -28.14 9.77 31.69
CA SER A 270 -28.79 8.51 32.04
C SER A 270 -27.94 7.28 31.71
N ARG A 271 -27.26 7.28 30.57
CA ARG A 271 -26.55 6.08 30.05
C ARG A 271 -25.06 6.08 30.37
N ALA A 272 -24.47 7.25 30.61
CA ALA A 272 -23.06 7.45 30.94
C ALA A 272 -22.91 8.54 32.03
N PRO A 273 -23.43 8.33 33.26
CA PRO A 273 -23.53 9.36 34.30
C PRO A 273 -22.19 9.95 34.77
N GLY A 274 -21.08 9.24 34.56
CA GLY A 274 -19.73 9.72 34.90
C GLY A 274 -18.99 10.41 33.75
N ALA A 275 -19.59 10.50 32.55
CA ALA A 275 -18.92 11.08 31.40
C ALA A 275 -18.88 12.61 31.49
N ARG A 276 -17.72 13.20 31.20
CA ARG A 276 -17.55 14.64 31.05
C ARG A 276 -18.12 15.08 29.71
N VAL A 277 -18.97 16.09 29.71
CA VAL A 277 -19.57 16.66 28.49
C VAL A 277 -18.98 18.05 28.30
N GLU A 278 -18.28 18.26 27.19
CA GLU A 278 -17.65 19.54 26.82
C GLU A 278 -18.61 20.44 26.03
N GLY A 279 -19.68 19.85 25.49
CA GLY A 279 -20.74 20.53 24.75
C GLY A 279 -21.46 19.60 23.78
N VAL A 280 -22.21 20.19 22.87
CA VAL A 280 -22.87 19.52 21.75
C VAL A 280 -22.43 20.19 20.46
N LEU A 281 -21.87 19.42 19.53
CA LEU A 281 -21.56 19.84 18.17
C LEU A 281 -22.89 19.98 17.40
N VAL A 282 -23.21 21.19 16.94
CA VAL A 282 -24.30 21.46 16.01
C VAL A 282 -23.70 21.60 14.63
N GLN A 283 -24.02 20.68 13.73
CA GLN A 283 -23.34 20.52 12.44
C GLN A 283 -24.36 20.42 11.30
N ARG A 284 -24.04 21.01 10.14
CA ARG A 284 -24.88 20.89 8.94
C ARG A 284 -24.92 19.43 8.47
N LEU A 285 -26.12 18.97 8.12
CA LEU A 285 -26.32 17.66 7.51
C LEU A 285 -25.95 17.74 6.02
N GLU A 286 -24.91 17.01 5.62
CA GLU A 286 -24.48 16.87 4.23
C GLU A 286 -25.10 15.61 3.60
N LEU A 287 -25.19 15.59 2.27
CA LEU A 287 -25.69 14.45 1.49
C LEU A 287 -24.75 14.16 0.32
N GLY A 288 -24.56 12.88 0.01
CA GLY A 288 -23.72 12.44 -1.08
C GLY A 288 -23.31 10.97 -0.95
N HIS A 289 -22.45 10.54 -1.85
CA HIS A 289 -21.75 9.26 -1.77
C HIS A 289 -20.84 9.24 -0.55
N GLU A 290 -20.88 8.15 0.20
CA GLU A 290 -20.12 7.99 1.44
C GLU A 290 -18.77 7.29 1.16
N VAL A 291 -17.67 7.98 1.47
CA VAL A 291 -16.29 7.45 1.36
C VAL A 291 -15.53 7.73 2.66
N MET A 292 -14.38 7.08 2.84
CA MET A 292 -13.47 7.38 3.94
C MET A 292 -12.09 7.76 3.44
N VAL A 293 -11.38 8.56 4.24
CA VAL A 293 -9.94 8.74 4.14
C VAL A 293 -9.35 8.56 5.52
N GLY A 294 -8.47 7.59 5.67
CA GLY A 294 -7.72 7.36 6.89
C GLY A 294 -6.22 7.49 6.64
N GLY A 295 -5.46 7.39 7.72
CA GLY A 295 -4.02 7.22 7.65
C GLY A 295 -3.41 6.98 9.01
N LEU A 296 -2.22 6.40 8.97
CA LEU A 296 -1.47 6.04 10.17
C LEU A 296 0.02 6.32 9.95
N ASN A 297 0.71 6.65 11.04
CA ASN A 297 2.17 6.73 11.03
C ASN A 297 2.73 5.37 11.44
N ASP A 298 3.05 4.55 10.43
CA ASP A 298 3.61 3.22 10.59
C ASP A 298 5.08 3.26 11.02
N ILE A 299 5.51 2.26 11.79
CA ILE A 299 6.87 2.20 12.33
C ILE A 299 7.91 1.87 11.25
N ALA A 300 7.57 1.02 10.28
CA ALA A 300 8.46 0.60 9.21
C ALA A 300 8.38 1.52 7.99
N PHE A 301 7.18 1.97 7.66
CA PHE A 301 6.91 2.67 6.39
C PHE A 301 6.70 4.18 6.54
N GLY A 302 6.58 4.71 7.76
CA GLY A 302 6.22 6.11 7.98
C GLY A 302 4.73 6.38 7.68
N PRO A 303 4.35 7.58 7.23
CA PRO A 303 2.96 7.92 7.03
C PRO A 303 2.34 7.18 5.84
N VAL A 304 1.27 6.43 6.11
CA VAL A 304 0.48 5.69 5.13
C VAL A 304 -0.93 6.29 5.08
N VAL A 305 -1.43 6.58 3.88
CA VAL A 305 -2.81 7.03 3.65
C VAL A 305 -3.64 5.88 3.12
N THR A 306 -4.88 5.79 3.57
CA THR A 306 -5.88 4.79 3.19
C THR A 306 -7.12 5.48 2.64
N PHE A 307 -7.68 4.97 1.55
CA PHE A 307 -8.92 5.43 0.94
C PHE A 307 -9.83 4.24 0.65
N GLY A 308 -11.13 4.39 0.85
CA GLY A 308 -12.09 3.32 0.58
C GLY A 308 -13.54 3.74 0.68
N ALA A 309 -14.43 2.76 0.52
CA ALA A 309 -15.86 2.94 0.77
C ALA A 309 -16.12 3.37 2.21
N GLY A 310 -17.03 4.32 2.44
CA GLY A 310 -17.40 4.76 3.78
C GLY A 310 -18.58 3.96 4.36
N GLY A 311 -18.85 4.17 5.65
CA GLY A 311 -20.00 3.58 6.33
C GLY A 311 -19.98 2.05 6.42
N LEU A 312 -21.18 1.45 6.41
CA LEU A 312 -21.37 0.00 6.56
C LEU A 312 -20.69 -0.82 5.44
N LEU A 313 -20.41 -0.20 4.30
CA LEU A 313 -19.80 -0.87 3.15
C LEU A 313 -18.33 -1.24 3.39
N VAL A 314 -17.60 -0.53 4.25
CA VAL A 314 -16.19 -0.87 4.50
C VAL A 314 -16.03 -2.21 5.20
N GLU A 315 -16.84 -2.45 6.25
CA GLU A 315 -16.76 -3.66 7.07
C GLU A 315 -17.14 -4.89 6.27
N LEU A 316 -18.04 -4.72 5.30
CA LEU A 316 -18.56 -5.80 4.47
C LEU A 316 -17.66 -6.14 3.27
N LEU A 317 -17.01 -5.15 2.64
CA LEU A 317 -16.34 -5.33 1.35
C LEU A 317 -14.81 -5.35 1.41
N GLY A 318 -14.21 -4.81 2.47
CA GLY A 318 -12.75 -4.66 2.56
C GLY A 318 -12.15 -3.86 1.39
N ASP A 319 -12.92 -2.93 0.82
CA ASP A 319 -12.57 -2.18 -0.38
C ASP A 319 -11.73 -0.95 -0.04
N VAL A 320 -10.43 -1.18 0.14
CA VAL A 320 -9.46 -0.14 0.50
C VAL A 320 -8.24 -0.14 -0.43
N ALA A 321 -7.71 1.04 -0.66
CA ALA A 321 -6.40 1.25 -1.29
C ALA A 321 -5.49 1.98 -0.29
N MET A 322 -4.20 1.66 -0.31
CA MET A 322 -3.19 2.28 0.56
C MET A 322 -2.02 2.84 -0.27
N ARG A 323 -1.45 3.95 0.18
CA ARG A 323 -0.28 4.61 -0.44
C ARG A 323 0.61 5.27 0.62
N LEU A 324 1.90 5.37 0.31
CA LEU A 324 2.86 6.10 1.13
C LEU A 324 2.74 7.61 0.90
N SER A 325 2.75 8.37 1.99
CA SER A 325 2.81 9.82 2.00
C SER A 325 4.22 10.33 1.64
N PRO A 326 4.39 11.55 1.10
CA PRO A 326 3.34 12.44 0.56
C PRO A 326 2.79 11.94 -0.78
N LEU A 327 1.48 12.12 -0.99
CA LEU A 327 0.80 11.91 -2.27
C LEU A 327 0.63 13.23 -3.02
N ASP A 328 0.76 13.17 -4.35
CA ASP A 328 0.24 14.20 -5.24
C ASP A 328 -1.19 13.90 -5.75
N GLN A 329 -1.75 14.83 -6.52
CA GLN A 329 -3.12 14.71 -7.05
C GLN A 329 -3.27 13.50 -7.99
N GLU A 330 -2.26 13.16 -8.80
CA GLU A 330 -2.32 12.03 -9.73
C GLU A 330 -2.30 10.71 -8.95
N GLU A 331 -1.40 10.59 -7.97
CA GLU A 331 -1.33 9.43 -7.07
C GLU A 331 -2.64 9.24 -6.28
N ALA A 332 -3.25 10.31 -5.79
CA ALA A 332 -4.55 10.27 -5.11
C ALA A 332 -5.68 9.82 -6.04
N LEU A 333 -5.72 10.31 -7.28
CA LEU A 333 -6.70 9.87 -8.28
C LEU A 333 -6.53 8.38 -8.63
N GLU A 334 -5.30 7.91 -8.82
CA GLU A 334 -5.02 6.49 -9.09
C GLU A 334 -5.38 5.61 -7.88
N MET A 335 -5.13 6.09 -6.66
CA MET A 335 -5.55 5.43 -5.43
C MET A 335 -7.07 5.27 -5.36
N ILE A 336 -7.83 6.31 -5.70
CA ILE A 336 -9.29 6.25 -5.77
C ILE A 336 -9.74 5.26 -6.84
N LYS A 337 -9.19 5.34 -8.06
CA LYS A 337 -9.54 4.47 -9.20
C LYS A 337 -9.33 2.99 -8.92
N ALA A 338 -8.38 2.65 -8.05
CA ALA A 338 -8.06 1.26 -7.69
C ALA A 338 -9.14 0.58 -6.82
N THR A 339 -10.05 1.35 -6.21
CA THR A 339 -11.13 0.83 -5.37
C THR A 339 -12.37 0.43 -6.19
N LYS A 340 -13.21 -0.44 -5.63
CA LYS A 340 -14.51 -0.80 -6.22
C LYS A 340 -15.51 0.35 -6.10
N VAL A 341 -15.46 1.14 -5.01
CA VAL A 341 -16.34 2.29 -4.77
C VAL A 341 -16.21 3.36 -5.86
N TYR A 342 -15.07 3.44 -6.54
CA TYR A 342 -14.90 4.30 -7.72
C TYR A 342 -15.99 4.13 -8.79
N ARG A 343 -16.56 2.92 -8.93
CA ARG A 343 -17.68 2.68 -9.86
C ARG A 343 -18.95 3.39 -9.42
N LEU A 344 -19.21 3.45 -8.11
CA LEU A 344 -20.35 4.18 -7.54
C LEU A 344 -20.14 5.69 -7.65
N LEU A 345 -18.92 6.16 -7.37
CA LEU A 345 -18.56 7.58 -7.49
C LEU A 345 -18.74 8.14 -8.92
N LYS A 346 -18.61 7.30 -9.95
CA LYS A 346 -18.87 7.69 -11.34
C LYS A 346 -20.36 7.75 -11.73
N GLY A 347 -21.26 7.46 -10.79
CA GLY A 347 -22.70 7.36 -11.02
C GLY A 347 -23.10 5.96 -11.46
N PHE A 348 -24.13 5.41 -10.82
CA PHE A 348 -24.70 4.10 -11.12
C PHE A 348 -26.23 4.20 -11.21
N ARG A 349 -26.85 3.60 -12.24
CA ARG A 349 -28.33 3.53 -12.41
C ARG A 349 -29.07 4.88 -12.25
N GLY A 350 -28.55 5.94 -12.87
CA GLY A 350 -29.18 7.27 -12.83
C GLY A 350 -28.81 8.09 -11.59
N GLU A 351 -28.01 7.54 -10.68
CA GLU A 351 -27.36 8.35 -9.66
C GLU A 351 -26.35 9.31 -10.27
N THR A 352 -26.28 10.43 -9.59
CA THR A 352 -25.44 11.56 -9.93
C THR A 352 -23.97 11.27 -9.53
N PRO A 353 -22.98 11.50 -10.43
CA PRO A 353 -21.56 11.32 -10.10
C PRO A 353 -21.09 12.23 -8.97
N ALA A 354 -20.11 11.77 -8.20
CA ALA A 354 -19.41 12.56 -7.19
C ALA A 354 -18.25 13.37 -7.79
N ASN A 355 -17.89 14.47 -7.15
CA ASN A 355 -16.69 15.24 -7.45
C ASN A 355 -15.44 14.48 -6.98
N ILE A 356 -14.89 13.64 -7.86
CA ILE A 356 -13.72 12.80 -7.57
C ILE A 356 -12.47 13.66 -7.30
N ASP A 357 -12.33 14.81 -7.98
CA ASP A 357 -11.19 15.71 -7.76
C ASP A 357 -11.21 16.32 -6.36
N ALA A 358 -12.39 16.65 -5.84
CA ALA A 358 -12.55 17.11 -4.46
C ALA A 358 -12.21 16.02 -3.43
N ILE A 359 -12.50 14.76 -3.72
CA ILE A 359 -12.08 13.63 -2.87
C ILE A 359 -10.55 13.49 -2.90
N ALA A 360 -9.95 13.53 -4.09
CA ALA A 360 -8.50 13.45 -4.26
C ALA A 360 -7.76 14.59 -3.53
N ASP A 361 -8.31 15.82 -3.57
CA ASP A 361 -7.77 16.95 -2.82
C ASP A 361 -7.79 16.72 -1.30
N ILE A 362 -8.84 16.09 -0.75
CA ILE A 362 -8.86 15.67 0.67
C ILE A 362 -7.77 14.63 0.95
N VAL A 363 -7.59 13.62 0.08
CA VAL A 363 -6.55 12.59 0.21
C VAL A 363 -5.15 13.24 0.27
N VAL A 364 -4.86 14.18 -0.63
CA VAL A 364 -3.58 14.93 -0.65
C VAL A 364 -3.40 15.71 0.64
N LYS A 365 -4.42 16.43 1.11
CA LYS A 365 -4.34 17.24 2.34
C LYS A 365 -4.13 16.39 3.59
N VAL A 366 -4.77 15.21 3.68
CA VAL A 366 -4.53 14.25 4.75
C VAL A 366 -3.11 13.71 4.69
N SER A 367 -2.62 13.40 3.49
CA SER A 367 -1.23 12.97 3.27
C SER A 367 -0.24 13.98 3.83
N LEU A 368 -0.42 15.27 3.50
CA LEU A 368 0.42 16.35 4.00
C LEU A 368 0.34 16.50 5.51
N LEU A 369 -0.87 16.47 6.07
CA LEU A 369 -1.08 16.59 7.51
C LEU A 369 -0.32 15.51 8.29
N LEU A 370 -0.34 14.26 7.82
CA LEU A 370 0.39 13.14 8.43
C LEU A 370 1.91 13.26 8.27
N ASN A 371 2.37 13.79 7.13
CA ASN A 371 3.79 14.01 6.84
C ASN A 371 4.38 15.14 7.71
N ASP A 372 3.61 16.20 7.92
CA ASP A 372 4.04 17.40 8.63
C ASP A 372 4.01 17.23 10.16
N HIS A 373 3.12 16.38 10.68
CA HIS A 373 2.88 16.21 12.12
C HIS A 373 3.04 14.75 12.56
N ASN A 374 4.26 14.38 12.93
CA ASN A 374 4.61 13.03 13.41
C ASN A 374 3.93 12.64 14.76
N GLU A 375 3.36 13.63 15.46
CA GLU A 375 2.56 13.42 16.65
C GLU A 375 1.22 12.75 16.34
N ILE A 376 0.70 12.89 15.12
CA ILE A 376 -0.51 12.18 14.67
C ILE A 376 -0.15 10.71 14.46
N LYS A 377 -0.79 9.80 15.20
CA LYS A 377 -0.57 8.35 15.07
C LYS A 377 -1.57 7.68 14.16
N GLU A 378 -2.80 8.16 14.23
CA GLU A 378 -3.93 7.68 13.44
C GLU A 378 -4.84 8.87 13.15
N LEU A 379 -5.33 8.94 11.92
CA LEU A 379 -6.35 9.86 11.47
C LEU A 379 -7.37 9.07 10.68
N ASP A 380 -8.64 9.27 10.97
CA ASP A 380 -9.75 8.63 10.25
C ASP A 380 -10.85 9.67 10.00
N ILE A 381 -11.13 9.96 8.73
CA ILE A 381 -12.25 10.79 8.30
C ILE A 381 -13.31 9.84 7.75
N ASN A 382 -14.30 9.56 8.60
CA ASN A 382 -15.36 8.62 8.26
C ASN A 382 -16.69 9.05 8.89
N PRO A 383 -17.67 9.55 8.12
CA PRO A 383 -17.64 9.66 6.66
C PRO A 383 -17.10 10.97 6.09
N ILE A 384 -16.73 10.90 4.80
CA ILE A 384 -16.72 12.00 3.84
C ILE A 384 -17.94 11.83 2.93
N LEU A 385 -18.74 12.87 2.79
CA LEU A 385 -19.89 12.88 1.89
C LEU A 385 -19.58 13.68 0.62
N ALA A 386 -19.67 13.02 -0.54
CA ALA A 386 -19.32 13.59 -1.83
C ALA A 386 -20.52 13.66 -2.80
N ASN A 387 -20.79 14.85 -3.32
CA ASN A 387 -21.80 15.11 -4.35
C ASN A 387 -21.13 15.68 -5.62
N GLN A 388 -21.90 16.14 -6.61
CA GLN A 388 -21.34 16.68 -7.87
C GLN A 388 -20.41 17.88 -7.69
N GLU A 389 -20.62 18.64 -6.62
CA GLU A 389 -19.94 19.92 -6.44
C GLU A 389 -18.76 19.78 -5.48
N THR A 390 -18.89 18.95 -4.45
CA THR A 390 -17.95 18.93 -3.33
C THR A 390 -17.81 17.56 -2.68
N ALA A 391 -16.70 17.38 -1.97
CA ALA A 391 -16.53 16.38 -0.92
C ALA A 391 -16.40 17.10 0.43
N THR A 392 -17.11 16.61 1.46
CA THR A 392 -17.18 17.26 2.77
C THR A 392 -16.95 16.24 3.88
N ALA A 393 -15.94 16.47 4.72
CA ALA A 393 -15.71 15.69 5.93
C ALA A 393 -16.76 16.04 7.00
N VAL A 394 -17.45 15.02 7.54
CA VAL A 394 -18.52 15.22 8.54
C VAL A 394 -18.19 14.64 9.92
N ASP A 395 -17.29 13.67 9.99
CA ASP A 395 -16.74 13.16 11.25
C ASP A 395 -15.24 12.88 11.07
N ALA A 396 -14.50 13.01 12.15
CA ALA A 396 -13.06 12.81 12.17
C ALA A 396 -12.60 12.31 13.54
N ARG A 397 -11.73 11.31 13.52
CA ARG A 397 -11.03 10.78 14.67
C ARG A 397 -9.54 10.96 14.47
N VAL A 398 -8.87 11.57 15.45
CA VAL A 398 -7.42 11.78 15.42
C VAL A 398 -6.81 11.33 16.74
N ILE A 399 -5.88 10.37 16.66
CA ILE A 399 -5.08 9.89 17.78
C ILE A 399 -3.72 10.57 17.71
N VAL A 400 -3.30 11.14 18.83
CA VAL A 400 -2.05 11.86 18.96
C VAL A 400 -1.20 11.28 20.08
N ALA A 401 0.12 11.31 19.90
CA ALA A 401 1.07 10.94 20.92
C ALA A 401 2.28 11.86 20.86
N ARG A 402 2.96 12.07 22.00
CA ARG A 402 4.24 12.77 22.01
C ARG A 402 5.22 11.96 21.16
N GLY A 403 5.73 12.56 20.09
CA GLY A 403 6.58 11.86 19.12
C GLY A 403 7.79 11.21 19.79
N GLY A 404 7.95 9.90 19.59
CA GLY A 404 9.23 9.22 19.74
C GLY A 404 9.89 9.12 18.38
N GLY A 405 11.01 9.82 18.19
CA GLY A 405 11.96 9.63 17.08
C GLY A 405 11.49 10.11 15.70
N GLN A 406 12.40 10.76 14.97
CA GLN A 406 12.28 10.91 13.51
C GLN A 406 12.25 9.52 12.83
N PRO A 407 11.61 9.37 11.67
CA PRO A 407 11.82 8.19 10.84
C PRO A 407 13.31 8.07 10.49
N VAL A 408 13.88 6.89 10.72
CA VAL A 408 15.22 6.53 10.26
C VAL A 408 15.09 6.12 8.80
N VAL A 409 15.00 7.05 7.86
CA VAL A 409 15.52 6.87 6.49
C VAL A 409 15.78 8.25 5.88
N GLN A 410 17.06 8.57 5.66
CA GLN A 410 17.53 9.62 4.74
C GLN A 410 17.78 9.00 3.37
#